data_AF-A0AAE5QEL2-F1
#
_entry.id   AF-A0AAE5QEL2-F1
#
_cell.length_a   1.000
_cell.length_b   1.000
_cell.length_c   1.000
_cell.angle_alpha   90.00
_cell.angle_beta   90.00
_cell.angle_gamma   90.00
#
_symmetry.space_group_name_H-M   'P 1'
#
loop_
_entity.id
_entity.type
_entity.pdbx_description
1 polymer ?
#
loop_
_entity_poly.entity_id
_entity_poly.type
_entity_poly.pdbx_seq_one_letter_code
_entity_poly.pdbx_strand_id
1 'polypeptide(L)'
;MKAEYKIYKVENLENGMLYIGATTKSIEERKADHIYKSKTGNGSFFHEAIGTYGPEAFQWEVIDTATDLNELALKESMHIKAYQTMENGYNKDVGGGFKKKIYQYTEWGLNVGEWPSLAWAALSVLGKSKSISNVCLGNNKTYRGYYWSYKSNDLNIIFNEDNRKKKVIQKNINGKIVEIFESVSDASNETGVSKTCIARCCRGERKSSRGYLWAYE
;
A
#
# COMPACT_ATOMS: atom_id res chain seq x y z
N MET A 1 -8.06 30.53 1.75
CA MET A 1 -8.06 29.41 0.79
C MET A 1 -7.17 28.31 1.35
N LYS A 2 -7.63 27.05 1.43
CA LYS A 2 -6.73 25.94 1.78
C LYS A 2 -5.64 25.88 0.72
N ALA A 3 -4.38 25.77 1.11
CA ALA A 3 -3.30 25.58 0.16
C ALA A 3 -3.52 24.23 -0.54
N GLU A 4 -3.72 24.23 -1.85
CA GLU A 4 -3.86 23.01 -2.63
C GLU A 4 -2.47 22.50 -3.01
N TYR A 5 -2.14 21.32 -2.50
CA TYR A 5 -0.96 20.58 -2.95
C TYR A 5 -1.21 20.03 -4.35
N LYS A 6 -0.16 19.90 -5.15
CA LYS A 6 -0.27 19.54 -6.56
C LYS A 6 0.42 18.21 -6.84
N ILE A 7 -0.25 17.38 -7.62
CA ILE A 7 0.36 16.23 -8.30
C ILE A 7 0.53 16.65 -9.76
N TYR A 8 1.72 16.42 -10.30
CA TYR A 8 2.06 16.82 -11.65
C TYR A 8 2.68 15.66 -12.42
N LYS A 9 2.49 15.71 -13.74
CA LYS A 9 3.11 14.84 -14.73
C LYS A 9 4.14 15.66 -15.50
N VAL A 10 5.26 15.04 -15.81
CA VAL A 10 6.28 15.59 -16.70
C VAL A 10 6.51 14.61 -17.82
N GLU A 11 6.39 15.07 -19.06
CA GLU A 11 6.64 14.28 -20.26
C GLU A 11 7.91 14.76 -20.93
N ASN A 12 8.81 13.84 -21.24
CA ASN A 12 9.95 14.13 -22.11
C ASN A 12 9.50 14.01 -23.57
N LEU A 13 9.50 15.12 -24.29
CA LEU A 13 9.01 15.20 -25.67
C LEU A 13 9.92 14.46 -26.67
N GLU A 14 11.17 14.16 -26.30
CA GLU A 14 12.13 13.47 -27.16
C GLU A 14 11.90 11.94 -27.19
N ASN A 15 11.31 11.36 -26.14
CA ASN A 15 11.17 9.90 -26.02
C ASN A 15 9.83 9.41 -25.44
N GLY A 16 8.93 10.31 -25.06
CA GLY A 16 7.61 10.00 -24.49
C GLY A 16 7.63 9.45 -23.06
N MET A 17 8.78 9.37 -22.39
CA MET A 17 8.87 8.89 -21.01
C MET A 17 8.26 9.89 -20.03
N LEU A 18 7.60 9.36 -19.00
CA LEU A 18 6.88 10.15 -18.02
C LEU A 18 7.55 10.16 -16.64
N TYR A 19 7.34 11.24 -15.90
CA TYR A 19 7.62 11.37 -14.48
C TYR A 19 6.38 11.88 -13.76
N ILE A 20 6.05 11.28 -12.62
CA ILE A 20 5.02 11.78 -11.71
C ILE A 20 5.70 12.27 -10.44
N GLY A 21 5.31 13.46 -10.00
CA GLY A 21 5.75 13.99 -8.72
C GLY A 21 4.65 14.74 -8.00
N ALA A 22 4.83 14.91 -6.70
CA ALA A 22 4.00 15.76 -5.87
C ALA A 22 4.78 16.94 -5.25
N THR A 23 4.06 18.01 -4.95
CA THR A 23 4.63 19.20 -4.32
C THR A 23 3.64 19.95 -3.44
N THR A 24 4.15 20.52 -2.35
CA THR A 24 3.43 21.50 -1.51
C THR A 24 3.80 22.94 -1.87
N LYS A 25 4.76 23.14 -2.78
CA LYS A 25 5.18 24.43 -3.35
C LYS A 25 4.41 24.71 -4.65
N SER A 26 4.64 25.87 -5.27
CA SER A 26 4.17 26.09 -6.63
C SER A 26 4.85 25.13 -7.63
N ILE A 27 4.26 24.98 -8.81
CA ILE A 27 4.84 24.09 -9.84
C ILE A 27 6.12 24.71 -10.41
N GLU A 28 6.18 26.05 -10.47
CA GLU A 28 7.31 26.83 -10.92
C GLU A 28 8.51 26.67 -9.97
N GLU A 29 8.28 26.79 -8.66
CA GLU A 29 9.32 26.56 -7.64
C GLU A 29 9.83 25.12 -7.68
N ARG A 30 8.93 24.15 -7.86
CA ARG A 30 9.29 22.73 -7.96
C ARG A 30 10.10 22.45 -9.22
N LYS A 31 9.73 23.03 -10.37
CA LYS A 31 10.48 22.93 -11.63
C LYS A 31 11.89 23.52 -11.45
N ALA A 32 12.01 24.69 -10.83
CA ALA A 32 13.30 25.30 -10.53
C ALA A 32 14.17 24.41 -9.61
N ASP A 33 13.59 23.80 -8.57
CA ASP A 33 14.30 22.86 -7.69
C ASP A 33 14.87 21.67 -8.48
N HIS A 34 14.09 21.11 -9.42
CA HIS A 34 14.54 19.99 -10.27
C HIS A 34 15.66 20.41 -11.23
N ILE A 35 15.56 21.57 -11.88
CA ILE A 35 16.59 22.09 -12.80
C ILE A 35 17.88 22.43 -12.04
N TYR A 36 17.77 22.94 -10.82
CA TYR A 36 18.95 23.18 -10.00
C TYR A 36 19.65 21.87 -9.65
N LYS A 37 18.89 20.85 -9.21
CA LYS A 37 19.44 19.54 -8.82
C LYS A 37 20.02 18.74 -9.98
N SER A 38 19.54 18.92 -11.22
CA SER A 38 20.16 18.27 -12.37
C SER A 38 21.60 18.73 -12.62
N LYS A 39 21.97 19.93 -12.13
CA LYS A 39 23.31 20.49 -12.28
C LYS A 39 24.28 20.06 -11.19
N THR A 40 23.80 19.47 -10.08
CA THR A 40 24.65 19.16 -8.91
C THR A 40 25.22 17.76 -8.90
N GLY A 41 24.86 16.89 -9.85
CA GLY A 41 25.38 15.52 -9.98
C GLY A 41 24.90 14.52 -8.90
N ASN A 42 24.07 14.94 -7.95
CA ASN A 42 23.50 14.09 -6.88
C ASN A 42 21.97 13.93 -7.03
N GLY A 43 21.53 13.76 -8.27
CA GLY A 43 20.12 13.70 -8.65
C GLY A 43 19.54 12.28 -8.66
N SER A 44 18.23 12.20 -8.88
CA SER A 44 17.58 10.96 -9.31
C SER A 44 17.67 10.80 -10.84
N PHE A 45 17.27 9.64 -11.36
CA PHE A 45 17.20 9.36 -12.80
C PHE A 45 16.44 10.45 -13.60
N PHE A 46 15.37 11.02 -13.03
CA PHE A 46 14.68 12.17 -13.63
C PHE A 46 15.57 13.42 -13.74
N HIS A 47 16.39 13.71 -12.73
CA HIS A 47 17.30 14.85 -12.76
C HIS A 47 18.43 14.65 -13.78
N GLU A 48 18.95 13.42 -13.89
CA GLU A 48 19.92 13.06 -14.93
C GLU A 48 19.33 13.30 -16.32
N ALA A 49 18.09 12.86 -16.57
CA ALA A 49 17.40 13.12 -17.82
C ALA A 49 17.24 14.61 -18.13
N ILE A 50 16.89 15.45 -17.15
CA ILE A 50 16.87 16.91 -17.33
C ILE A 50 18.27 17.44 -17.71
N GLY A 51 19.33 16.91 -17.11
CA GLY A 51 20.71 17.27 -17.47
C GLY A 51 21.09 16.86 -18.89
N THR A 52 20.62 15.71 -19.36
CA THR A 52 20.91 15.16 -20.69
C THR A 52 20.15 15.86 -21.82
N TYR A 53 18.83 16.00 -21.70
CA TYR A 53 17.96 16.53 -22.77
C TYR A 53 17.75 18.04 -22.66
N GLY A 54 18.09 18.63 -21.51
CA GLY A 54 17.81 20.04 -21.21
C GLY A 54 16.38 20.26 -20.71
N PRO A 55 16.14 21.34 -19.95
CA PRO A 55 14.85 21.60 -19.31
C PRO A 55 13.70 21.90 -20.29
N GLU A 56 14.01 22.34 -21.51
CA GLU A 56 13.02 22.67 -22.54
C GLU A 56 12.43 21.43 -23.22
N ALA A 57 13.08 20.27 -23.12
CA ALA A 57 12.57 19.00 -23.62
C ALA A 57 11.41 18.42 -22.78
N PHE A 58 11.09 19.05 -21.64
CA PHE A 58 10.13 18.53 -20.68
C PHE A 58 8.88 19.41 -20.59
N GLN A 59 7.73 18.82 -20.90
CA GLN A 59 6.42 19.43 -20.70
C GLN A 59 5.87 19.08 -19.31
N TRP A 60 5.38 20.08 -18.58
CA TRP A 60 4.85 19.92 -17.21
C TRP A 60 3.35 20.17 -17.20
N GLU A 61 2.61 19.31 -16.52
CA GLU A 61 1.15 19.38 -16.40
C GLU A 61 0.73 19.07 -14.96
N VAL A 62 -0.15 19.89 -14.37
CA VAL A 62 -0.80 19.56 -13.10
C VAL A 62 -1.99 18.65 -13.40
N ILE A 63 -1.98 17.44 -12.84
CA ILE A 63 -2.97 16.40 -13.16
C ILE A 63 -3.95 16.12 -12.02
N ASP A 64 -3.63 16.54 -10.80
CA ASP A 64 -4.48 16.33 -9.62
C ASP A 64 -4.07 17.29 -8.49
N THR A 65 -4.95 17.44 -7.50
CA THR A 65 -4.70 18.26 -6.29
C THR A 65 -4.97 17.47 -5.02
N ALA A 66 -4.42 17.93 -3.90
CA ALA A 66 -4.66 17.35 -2.60
C ALA A 66 -4.77 18.43 -1.52
N THR A 67 -5.55 18.15 -0.49
CA THR A 67 -5.82 19.08 0.62
C THR A 67 -4.99 18.79 1.87
N ASP A 68 -4.34 17.62 1.92
CA ASP A 68 -3.42 17.24 2.98
C ASP A 68 -2.30 16.31 2.46
N LEU A 69 -1.26 16.09 3.28
CA LEU A 69 -0.07 15.31 2.90
C LEU A 69 -0.35 13.82 2.70
N ASN A 70 -1.37 13.27 3.37
CA ASN A 70 -1.72 11.86 3.24
C ASN A 70 -2.41 11.62 1.90
N GLU A 71 -3.36 12.50 1.56
CA GLU A 71 -4.00 12.52 0.24
C GLU A 71 -2.96 12.74 -0.86
N LEU A 72 -2.05 13.70 -0.70
CA LEU A 72 -0.97 13.98 -1.65
C LEU A 72 -0.10 12.74 -1.92
N ALA A 73 0.34 12.06 -0.85
CA ALA A 73 1.15 10.85 -0.95
C ALA A 73 0.38 9.69 -1.59
N LEU A 74 -0.91 9.53 -1.27
CA LEU A 74 -1.76 8.50 -1.84
C LEU A 74 -1.95 8.71 -3.34
N LYS A 75 -2.33 9.93 -3.75
CA LYS A 75 -2.58 10.30 -5.15
C LYS A 75 -1.30 10.21 -5.99
N GLU A 76 -0.16 10.66 -5.48
CA GLU A 76 1.14 10.47 -6.15
C GLU A 76 1.39 9.00 -6.47
N SER A 77 1.20 8.11 -5.49
CA SER A 77 1.40 6.67 -5.67
C SER A 77 0.41 6.05 -6.66
N MET A 78 -0.86 6.48 -6.62
CA MET A 78 -1.90 6.05 -7.57
C MET A 78 -1.54 6.45 -9.00
N HIS A 79 -1.11 7.70 -9.22
CA HIS A 79 -0.73 8.19 -10.55
C HIS A 79 0.56 7.52 -11.07
N ILE A 80 1.59 7.33 -10.24
CA ILE A 80 2.80 6.57 -10.61
C ILE A 80 2.42 5.17 -11.13
N LYS A 81 1.50 4.50 -10.43
CA LYS A 81 0.99 3.19 -10.84
C LYS A 81 0.17 3.26 -12.14
N ALA A 82 -0.75 4.21 -12.24
CA ALA A 82 -1.64 4.34 -13.39
C ALA A 82 -0.90 4.65 -14.69
N TYR A 83 0.13 5.50 -14.63
CA TYR A 83 0.98 5.87 -15.77
C TYR A 83 2.19 4.94 -15.95
N GLN A 84 2.36 3.92 -15.10
CA GLN A 84 3.47 2.95 -15.16
C GLN A 84 4.87 3.58 -15.22
N THR A 85 5.06 4.72 -14.56
CA THR A 85 6.29 5.53 -14.69
C THR A 85 7.52 4.95 -13.98
N MET A 86 7.36 3.83 -13.26
CA MET A 86 8.50 3.07 -12.74
C MET A 86 9.11 2.13 -13.78
N GLU A 87 8.28 1.56 -14.65
CA GLU A 87 8.71 0.61 -15.68
C GLU A 87 9.07 1.36 -16.96
N ASN A 88 8.24 2.34 -17.33
CA ASN A 88 8.32 3.07 -18.60
C ASN A 88 8.52 4.59 -18.40
N GLY A 89 9.23 4.98 -17.34
CA GLY A 89 9.39 6.38 -16.98
C GLY A 89 10.58 6.66 -16.07
N TYR A 90 10.54 7.80 -15.39
CA TYR A 90 11.65 8.30 -14.58
C TYR A 90 11.48 8.11 -13.06
N ASN A 91 10.37 7.54 -12.60
CA ASN A 91 10.15 7.28 -11.16
C ASN A 91 10.98 6.06 -10.72
N LYS A 92 11.72 6.18 -9.62
CA LYS A 92 12.50 5.05 -9.08
C LYS A 92 11.76 4.17 -8.07
N ASP A 93 10.68 4.71 -7.51
CA ASP A 93 9.90 4.10 -6.45
C ASP A 93 8.41 4.44 -6.62
N VAL A 94 7.57 3.78 -5.83
CA VAL A 94 6.11 3.89 -5.88
C VAL A 94 5.58 5.23 -5.34
N GLY A 95 6.44 6.18 -4.99
CA GLY A 95 6.08 7.46 -4.39
C GLY A 95 5.64 7.36 -2.93
N GLY A 96 5.01 8.43 -2.44
CA GLY A 96 4.46 8.50 -1.08
C GLY A 96 5.50 8.81 0.00
N GLY A 97 6.63 9.42 -0.39
CA GLY A 97 7.74 9.80 0.49
C GLY A 97 7.46 10.95 1.47
N PHE A 98 6.21 11.43 1.54
CA PHE A 98 5.81 12.47 2.48
C PHE A 98 5.64 11.91 3.90
N LYS A 99 5.90 12.75 4.91
CA LYS A 99 5.56 12.42 6.29
C LYS A 99 4.03 12.41 6.43
N LYS A 100 3.47 11.21 6.55
CA LYS A 100 2.03 10.99 6.70
C LYS A 100 1.60 11.07 8.16
N LYS A 101 0.44 11.67 8.41
CA LYS A 101 -0.30 11.55 9.67
C LYS A 101 -0.95 10.17 9.79
N ILE A 102 -1.13 9.69 11.00
CA ILE A 102 -1.75 8.40 11.31
C ILE A 102 -2.90 8.67 12.27
N TYR A 103 -4.05 8.06 12.01
CA TYR A 103 -5.25 8.17 12.83
C TYR A 103 -5.47 6.85 13.57
N GLN A 104 -5.84 6.94 14.85
CA GLN A 104 -6.08 5.82 15.74
C GLN A 104 -7.56 5.75 16.11
N TYR A 105 -8.16 4.57 16.02
CA TYR A 105 -9.58 4.37 16.28
C TYR A 105 -9.85 3.21 17.24
N THR A 106 -10.97 3.29 17.94
CA THR A 106 -11.57 2.17 18.67
C THR A 106 -12.30 1.22 17.72
N GLU A 107 -12.78 0.10 18.27
CA GLU A 107 -13.64 -0.85 17.56
C GLU A 107 -15.01 -0.30 17.12
N TRP A 108 -15.42 0.84 17.66
CA TRP A 108 -16.65 1.53 17.28
C TRP A 108 -16.42 2.65 16.27
N GLY A 109 -15.17 2.87 15.82
CA GLY A 109 -14.83 3.93 14.88
C GLY A 109 -14.65 5.30 15.50
N LEU A 110 -14.58 5.39 16.82
CA LEU A 110 -14.24 6.64 17.50
C LEU A 110 -12.75 6.94 17.32
N ASN A 111 -12.42 8.12 16.77
CA ASN A 111 -11.05 8.61 16.70
C ASN A 111 -10.56 8.95 18.11
N VAL A 112 -9.47 8.32 18.53
CA VAL A 112 -8.85 8.49 19.86
C VAL A 112 -7.44 9.07 19.79
N GLY A 113 -6.95 9.39 18.59
CA GLY A 113 -5.62 9.97 18.43
C GLY A 113 -5.24 10.26 16.99
N GLU A 114 -4.50 11.36 16.81
CA GLU A 114 -3.86 11.73 15.56
C GLU A 114 -2.36 11.94 15.78
N TRP A 115 -1.56 11.30 14.95
CA TRP A 115 -0.12 11.25 15.16
C TRP A 115 0.60 11.81 13.93
N PRO A 116 1.62 12.66 14.10
CA PRO A 116 2.32 13.28 12.97
C PRO A 116 3.19 12.30 12.18
N SER A 117 3.45 11.09 12.72
CA SER A 117 4.15 10.02 12.03
C SER A 117 3.90 8.65 12.68
N LEU A 118 4.28 7.58 11.96
CA LEU A 118 4.24 6.22 12.50
C LEU A 118 5.08 6.07 13.78
N ALA A 119 6.15 6.84 13.93
CA ALA A 119 7.01 6.77 15.12
C ALA A 119 6.28 7.30 16.36
N TRP A 120 5.56 8.41 16.23
CA TRP A 120 4.75 8.96 17.32
C TRP A 120 3.56 8.06 17.66
N ALA A 121 2.89 7.52 16.63
CA ALA A 121 1.83 6.53 16.81
C ALA A 121 2.33 5.26 17.51
N ALA A 122 3.54 4.79 17.18
CA ALA A 122 4.13 3.62 17.81
C ALA A 122 4.49 3.89 19.28
N LEU A 123 4.99 5.08 19.58
CA LEU A 123 5.32 5.48 20.94
C LEU A 123 4.08 5.53 21.83
N SER A 124 2.94 6.03 21.33
CA SER A 124 1.70 6.16 22.13
C SER A 124 1.15 4.83 22.63
N VAL A 125 1.48 3.72 21.96
CA VAL A 125 1.07 2.36 22.34
C VAL A 125 2.24 1.45 22.71
N LEU A 126 3.43 2.02 22.97
CA LEU A 126 4.66 1.29 23.29
C LEU A 126 4.90 0.11 22.32
N GLY A 127 4.82 0.42 21.02
CA GLY A 127 4.76 -0.52 19.92
C GLY A 127 5.78 -0.26 18.81
N LYS A 128 5.57 -0.90 17.65
CA LYS A 128 6.45 -0.79 16.49
C LYS A 128 5.73 -0.12 15.31
N SER A 129 6.40 0.85 14.68
CA SER A 129 5.92 1.56 13.49
C SER A 129 5.47 0.62 12.36
N LYS A 130 6.24 -0.45 12.11
CA LYS A 130 5.91 -1.42 11.05
C LYS A 130 4.60 -2.16 11.31
N SER A 131 4.29 -2.46 12.57
CA SER A 131 3.04 -3.14 12.94
C SER A 131 1.83 -2.22 12.73
N ILE A 132 1.94 -0.94 13.06
CA ILE A 132 0.91 0.07 12.78
C ILE A 132 0.74 0.23 11.27
N SER A 133 1.84 0.36 10.52
CA SER A 133 1.80 0.44 9.06
C SER A 133 1.11 -0.78 8.44
N ASN A 134 1.35 -1.98 8.94
CA ASN A 134 0.66 -3.18 8.47
C ASN A 134 -0.86 -3.12 8.71
N VAL A 135 -1.32 -2.46 9.77
CA VAL A 135 -2.76 -2.22 9.99
C VAL A 135 -3.30 -1.20 9.00
N CYS A 136 -2.63 -0.04 8.84
CA CYS A 136 -3.06 0.98 7.87
C CYS A 136 -3.10 0.47 6.42
N LEU A 137 -2.28 -0.54 6.10
CA LEU A 137 -2.22 -1.18 4.78
C LEU A 137 -3.20 -2.37 4.64
N GLY A 138 -3.96 -2.70 5.69
CA GLY A 138 -4.94 -3.80 5.67
C GLY A 138 -4.33 -5.20 5.82
N ASN A 139 -3.02 -5.33 6.07
CA ASN A 139 -2.39 -6.63 6.29
C ASN A 139 -2.83 -7.26 7.63
N ASN A 140 -3.06 -6.42 8.64
CA ASN A 140 -3.55 -6.81 9.96
C ASN A 140 -4.81 -6.01 10.30
N LYS A 141 -5.77 -6.63 10.99
CA LYS A 141 -7.00 -5.94 11.40
C LYS A 141 -6.76 -4.87 12.46
N THR A 142 -5.95 -5.21 13.48
CA THR A 142 -5.65 -4.31 14.60
C THR A 142 -4.19 -4.45 15.03
N TYR A 143 -3.72 -3.48 15.81
CA TYR A 143 -2.47 -3.60 16.56
C TYR A 143 -2.63 -2.93 17.93
N ARG A 144 -2.26 -3.66 18.99
CA ARG A 144 -2.45 -3.24 20.38
C ARG A 144 -3.90 -2.89 20.72
N GLY A 145 -4.87 -3.60 20.11
CA GLY A 145 -6.31 -3.35 20.34
C GLY A 145 -6.89 -2.17 19.57
N TYR A 146 -6.08 -1.43 18.80
CA TYR A 146 -6.53 -0.27 18.03
C TYR A 146 -6.53 -0.54 16.53
N TYR A 147 -7.38 0.24 15.86
CA TYR A 147 -7.42 0.36 14.41
C TYR A 147 -6.62 1.59 13.99
N TRP A 148 -5.96 1.51 12.84
CA TRP A 148 -5.04 2.55 12.38
C TRP A 148 -5.27 2.83 10.91
N SER A 149 -5.35 4.10 10.52
CA SER A 149 -5.48 4.51 9.11
C SER A 149 -4.59 5.70 8.76
N TYR A 150 -4.28 5.82 7.47
CA TYR A 150 -3.73 7.04 6.89
C TYR A 150 -4.81 8.03 6.45
N LYS A 151 -6.10 7.66 6.52
CA LYS A 151 -7.21 8.52 6.15
C LYS A 151 -8.00 8.91 7.39
N SER A 152 -8.37 10.19 7.48
CA SER A 152 -9.26 10.66 8.53
C SER A 152 -10.67 10.11 8.31
N ASN A 153 -11.35 9.79 9.42
CA ASN A 153 -12.69 9.21 9.46
C ASN A 153 -12.87 7.95 8.59
N ASP A 154 -11.85 7.11 8.53
CA ASP A 154 -11.83 5.90 7.70
C ASP A 154 -12.45 4.70 8.43
N LEU A 155 -13.78 4.58 8.35
CA LEU A 155 -14.52 3.50 9.00
C LEU A 155 -14.35 2.13 8.31
N ASN A 156 -13.85 2.10 7.07
CA ASN A 156 -13.68 0.85 6.32
C ASN A 156 -12.63 -0.07 6.95
N ILE A 157 -11.66 0.49 7.69
CA ILE A 157 -10.64 -0.30 8.39
C ILE A 157 -11.24 -1.18 9.51
N ILE A 158 -12.46 -0.87 9.97
CA ILE A 158 -13.13 -1.56 11.08
C ILE A 158 -14.12 -2.58 10.55
N PHE A 159 -14.95 -2.17 9.59
CA PHE A 159 -16.10 -2.94 9.11
C PHE A 159 -15.80 -3.81 7.89
N ASN A 160 -14.60 -3.75 7.30
CA ASN A 160 -14.26 -4.66 6.21
C ASN A 160 -14.26 -6.12 6.66
N GLU A 161 -14.91 -6.96 5.86
CA GLU A 161 -14.93 -8.42 6.07
C GLU A 161 -13.54 -9.02 5.84
N ASP A 162 -13.14 -9.92 6.74
CA ASP A 162 -11.89 -10.66 6.61
C ASP A 162 -12.07 -11.83 5.63
N ASN A 163 -11.95 -11.52 4.34
CA ASN A 163 -12.08 -12.48 3.24
C ASN A 163 -10.92 -13.50 3.17
N ARG A 164 -9.96 -13.48 4.12
CA ARG A 164 -8.87 -14.47 4.16
C ARG A 164 -9.34 -15.81 4.72
N LYS A 165 -10.46 -15.83 5.44
CA LYS A 165 -11.10 -17.09 5.84
C LYS A 165 -11.72 -17.72 4.60
N LYS A 166 -11.17 -18.86 4.19
CA LYS A 166 -11.69 -19.69 3.11
C LYS A 166 -12.14 -21.01 3.69
N LYS A 167 -13.35 -21.43 3.34
CA LYS A 167 -13.86 -22.75 3.64
C LYS A 167 -12.95 -23.82 3.05
N VAL A 168 -12.88 -24.95 3.74
CA VAL A 168 -12.01 -26.06 3.37
C VAL A 168 -12.82 -27.33 3.32
N ILE A 169 -12.73 -28.03 2.20
CA ILE A 169 -13.40 -29.29 1.94
C ILE A 169 -12.43 -30.43 2.23
N GLN A 170 -12.78 -31.30 3.17
CA GLN A 170 -12.11 -32.58 3.39
C GLN A 170 -12.76 -33.65 2.52
N LYS A 171 -11.97 -34.38 1.75
CA LYS A 171 -12.41 -35.50 0.93
C LYS A 171 -11.66 -36.76 1.30
N ASN A 172 -12.29 -37.91 1.17
CA ASN A 172 -11.58 -39.19 1.25
C ASN A 172 -10.67 -39.38 0.03
N ILE A 173 -9.86 -40.44 0.03
CA ILE A 173 -8.93 -40.75 -1.08
C ILE A 173 -9.64 -40.96 -2.42
N ASN A 174 -10.93 -41.31 -2.42
CA ASN A 174 -11.74 -41.52 -3.61
C ASN A 174 -12.39 -40.20 -4.12
N GLY A 175 -12.08 -39.06 -3.49
CA GLY A 175 -12.60 -37.75 -3.88
C GLY A 175 -14.01 -37.44 -3.36
N LYS A 176 -14.63 -38.32 -2.55
CA LYS A 176 -15.94 -38.04 -1.94
C LYS A 176 -15.77 -37.07 -0.77
N ILE A 177 -16.62 -36.05 -0.72
CA ILE A 177 -16.68 -35.09 0.38
C ILE A 177 -17.02 -35.84 1.68
N VAL A 178 -16.21 -35.57 2.70
CA VAL A 178 -16.38 -36.05 4.07
C VAL A 178 -17.00 -34.92 4.89
N GLU A 179 -16.40 -33.73 4.82
CA GLU A 179 -16.79 -32.58 5.64
C GLU A 179 -16.36 -31.26 4.99
N ILE A 180 -17.04 -30.17 5.34
CA ILE A 180 -16.72 -28.80 4.93
C ILE A 180 -16.55 -27.98 6.21
N PHE A 181 -15.36 -27.41 6.38
CA PHE A 181 -15.00 -26.58 7.53
C PHE A 181 -15.03 -25.11 7.16
N GLU A 182 -15.32 -24.24 8.14
CA GLU A 182 -15.37 -22.80 7.93
C GLU A 182 -13.98 -22.20 7.64
N SER A 183 -12.89 -22.90 8.03
CA SER A 183 -11.53 -22.52 7.66
C SER A 183 -10.50 -23.64 7.83
N VAL A 184 -9.27 -23.41 7.35
CA VAL A 184 -8.10 -24.26 7.66
C VAL A 184 -7.86 -24.39 9.17
N SER A 185 -8.11 -23.32 9.94
CA SER A 185 -7.93 -23.37 11.39
C SER A 185 -8.98 -24.25 12.06
N ASP A 186 -10.21 -24.16 11.58
CA ASP A 186 -11.36 -24.93 12.03
C ASP A 186 -11.13 -26.43 11.77
N ALA A 187 -10.84 -26.78 10.51
CA ALA A 187 -10.42 -28.12 10.12
C ALA A 187 -9.26 -28.66 10.95
N SER A 188 -8.26 -27.83 11.24
CA SER A 188 -7.10 -28.26 12.03
C SER A 188 -7.45 -28.55 13.49
N ASN A 189 -8.36 -27.78 14.08
CA ASN A 189 -8.78 -27.96 15.47
C ASN A 189 -9.61 -29.24 15.62
N GLU A 190 -10.52 -29.51 14.66
CA GLU A 190 -11.41 -30.67 14.71
C GLU A 190 -10.71 -31.98 14.34
N THR A 191 -9.86 -31.95 13.30
CA THR A 191 -9.21 -33.16 12.78
C THR A 191 -7.82 -33.43 13.37
N GLY A 192 -7.25 -32.48 14.12
CA GLY A 192 -5.88 -32.54 14.63
C GLY A 192 -4.79 -32.47 13.55
N VAL A 193 -5.17 -32.30 12.27
CA VAL A 193 -4.21 -32.15 11.17
C VAL A 193 -3.63 -30.74 11.19
N SER A 194 -2.31 -30.61 11.00
CA SER A 194 -1.65 -29.30 10.96
C SER A 194 -2.25 -28.37 9.91
N LYS A 195 -2.57 -27.13 10.30
CA LYS A 195 -2.98 -26.02 9.40
C LYS A 195 -2.11 -25.91 8.15
N THR A 196 -0.79 -26.00 8.32
CA THR A 196 0.16 -25.94 7.20
C THR A 196 -0.02 -27.11 6.25
N CYS A 197 -0.22 -28.33 6.77
CA CYS A 197 -0.40 -29.51 5.93
C CYS A 197 -1.72 -29.46 5.15
N ILE A 198 -2.82 -29.04 5.80
CA ILE A 198 -4.11 -28.82 5.14
C ILE A 198 -3.96 -27.78 4.02
N ALA A 199 -3.38 -26.61 4.32
CA ALA A 199 -3.24 -25.53 3.35
C ALA A 199 -2.34 -25.90 2.16
N ARG A 200 -1.24 -26.64 2.39
CA ARG A 200 -0.38 -27.17 1.32
C ARG A 200 -1.12 -28.16 0.43
N CYS A 201 -1.99 -29.00 1.01
CA CYS A 201 -2.85 -29.88 0.22
C CYS A 201 -3.84 -29.08 -0.64
N CYS A 202 -4.49 -28.08 -0.06
CA CYS A 202 -5.44 -27.22 -0.78
C CYS A 202 -4.80 -26.46 -1.95
N ARG A 203 -3.50 -26.13 -1.86
CA ARG A 203 -2.73 -25.48 -2.93
C ARG A 203 -2.10 -26.45 -3.94
N GLY A 204 -2.32 -27.76 -3.78
CA GLY A 204 -1.73 -28.78 -4.65
C GLY A 204 -0.23 -29.05 -4.41
N GLU A 205 0.39 -28.43 -3.39
CA GLU A 205 1.79 -28.68 -3.02
C GLU A 205 1.98 -30.05 -2.35
N ARG A 206 0.88 -30.67 -1.89
CA ARG A 206 0.87 -31.99 -1.26
C ARG A 206 -0.38 -32.75 -1.70
N LYS A 207 -0.22 -34.04 -2.01
CA LYS A 207 -1.34 -34.87 -2.50
C LYS A 207 -2.41 -35.12 -1.43
N SER A 208 -2.00 -35.41 -0.20
CA SER A 208 -2.92 -35.73 0.91
C SER A 208 -2.26 -35.48 2.26
N SER A 209 -3.07 -35.29 3.30
CA SER A 209 -2.61 -35.18 4.68
C SER A 209 -3.47 -36.06 5.58
N ARG A 210 -2.81 -36.94 6.37
CA ARG A 210 -3.47 -37.88 7.31
C ARG A 210 -4.56 -38.74 6.66
N GLY A 211 -4.35 -39.15 5.41
CA GLY A 211 -5.30 -40.00 4.67
C GLY A 211 -6.45 -39.26 3.97
N TYR A 212 -6.49 -37.93 4.05
CA TYR A 212 -7.51 -37.11 3.42
C TYR A 212 -6.95 -36.18 2.34
N LEU A 213 -7.76 -35.93 1.32
CA LEU A 213 -7.55 -34.87 0.34
C LEU A 213 -8.20 -33.59 0.89
N TRP A 214 -7.58 -32.45 0.60
CA TRP A 214 -8.06 -31.16 1.09
C TRP A 214 -8.10 -30.18 -0.08
N ALA A 215 -9.19 -29.41 -0.17
CA ALA A 215 -9.35 -28.36 -1.17
C ALA A 215 -9.96 -27.13 -0.52
N TYR A 216 -9.59 -25.94 -1.02
CA TYR A 216 -10.41 -24.75 -0.74
C TYR A 216 -11.74 -24.91 -1.48
N GLU A 217 -12.81 -24.40 -0.88
CA GLU A 217 -14.06 -24.13 -1.60
C GLU A 217 -13.87 -22.98 -2.59
#